data_AF-A0A7L2TEI9-F1
#
_entry.id   AF-A0A7L2TEI9-F1
#
_cell.length_a   1.000
_cell.length_b   1.000
_cell.length_c   1.000
_cell.angle_alpha   90.00
_cell.angle_beta   90.00
_cell.angle_gamma   90.00
#
_symmetry.space_group_name_H-M   'P 1'
#
loop_
_entity.id
_entity.type
_entity.pdbx_description
1 polymer ?
#
loop_
_entity_poly.entity_id
_entity_poly.type
_entity_poly.pdbx_seq_one_letter_code
_entity_poly.pdbx_strand_id
1 'polypeptide(L)'
;GHSLGYGFVNYVTAKDAERAINTLNGLRLQSKTIKVSYARPSSEVIKDANLYISGLPRSMTQKDVEDMFSRFGRIINSRVLVDQTTG
;
A
#
# COMPACT_ATOMS: atom_id res chain seq x y z
N GLY A 1 -5.78 23.57 7.00
CA GLY A 1 -6.08 22.17 6.63
C GLY A 1 -4.77 21.46 6.35
N HIS A 2 -4.46 20.40 7.08
CA HIS A 2 -3.26 19.60 6.85
C HIS A 2 -3.58 18.47 5.86
N SER A 3 -2.65 18.17 4.95
CA SER A 3 -2.81 17.07 3.99
C SER A 3 -2.84 15.72 4.70
N LEU A 4 -3.73 14.82 4.26
CA LEU A 4 -3.81 13.44 4.73
C LEU A 4 -2.80 12.50 4.05
N GLY A 5 -1.98 13.02 3.12
CA GLY A 5 -0.94 12.25 2.44
C GLY A 5 -1.40 11.37 1.28
N TYR A 6 -2.65 11.51 0.82
CA TYR A 6 -3.18 10.84 -0.36
C TYR A 6 -4.14 11.75 -1.14
N GLY A 7 -4.50 11.35 -2.36
CA GLY A 7 -5.45 12.04 -3.22
C GLY A 7 -6.01 11.12 -4.30
N PHE A 8 -7.03 11.59 -5.01
CA PHE A 8 -7.66 10.88 -6.12
C PHE A 8 -7.49 11.66 -7.41
N VAL A 9 -7.26 10.93 -8.51
CA VAL A 9 -7.16 11.50 -9.86
C VAL A 9 -8.10 10.70 -10.75
N ASN A 10 -9.06 11.39 -11.39
CA ASN A 10 -9.95 10.78 -12.37
C ASN A 10 -9.50 11.20 -13.78
N TYR A 11 -9.04 10.23 -14.56
CA TYR A 11 -8.65 10.46 -15.95
C TYR A 11 -9.85 10.34 -16.88
N VAL A 12 -9.81 11.03 -18.01
CA VAL A 12 -10.85 10.93 -19.05
C VAL A 12 -10.83 9.55 -19.70
N THR A 13 -9.65 8.98 -19.93
CA THR A 13 -9.49 7.66 -20.54
C THR A 13 -8.83 6.66 -19.60
N ALA A 14 -9.26 5.40 -19.68
CA ALA A 14 -8.64 4.30 -18.92
C ALA A 14 -7.15 4.11 -19.28
N LYS A 15 -6.79 4.40 -20.55
CA LYS A 15 -5.41 4.32 -21.03
C LYS A 15 -4.49 5.32 -20.34
N ASP A 16 -4.99 6.52 -20.02
CA ASP A 16 -4.22 7.51 -19.28
C ASP A 16 -3.99 7.09 -17.82
N ALA A 17 -5.01 6.51 -17.19
CA ALA A 17 -4.89 5.96 -15.85
C ALA A 17 -3.86 4.82 -15.78
N GLU A 18 -3.87 3.91 -16.75
CA GLU A 18 -2.89 2.84 -16.85
C GLU A 18 -1.47 3.38 -17.07
N ARG A 19 -1.31 4.36 -17.98
CA ARG A 19 -0.02 5.05 -18.17
C ARG A 19 0.48 5.71 -16.89
N ALA A 20 -0.39 6.38 -16.14
CA ALA A 20 -0.03 7.02 -14.88
C ALA A 20 0.45 5.99 -13.84
N ILE A 21 -0.22 4.84 -13.72
CA ILE A 21 0.24 3.76 -12.84
C ILE A 21 1.62 3.26 -13.26
N ASN A 22 1.82 2.99 -14.55
CA ASN A 22 3.09 2.44 -15.05
C ASN A 22 4.27 3.40 -14.96
N THR A 23 4.03 4.72 -15.00
CA THR A 23 5.09 5.73 -15.04
C THR A 23 5.35 6.41 -13.69
N LEU A 24 4.33 6.54 -12.84
CA LEU A 24 4.43 7.33 -11.61
C LEU A 24 4.45 6.46 -10.33
N ASN A 25 3.99 5.21 -10.40
CA ASN A 25 4.06 4.32 -9.24
C ASN A 25 5.52 4.06 -8.85
N GLY A 26 5.87 4.32 -7.59
CA GLY A 26 7.23 4.19 -7.09
C GLY A 26 8.11 5.43 -7.31
N LEU A 27 7.58 6.53 -7.88
CA LEU A 27 8.34 7.76 -8.02
C LEU A 27 8.70 8.34 -6.65
N ARG A 28 9.96 8.74 -6.48
CA ARG A 28 10.42 9.40 -5.26
C ARG A 28 10.21 10.91 -5.34
N LEU A 29 9.33 11.43 -4.50
CA LEU A 29 9.08 12.85 -4.30
C LEU A 29 9.59 13.26 -2.92
N GLN A 30 10.66 14.05 -2.89
CA GLN A 30 11.34 14.44 -1.65
C GLN A 30 11.73 13.22 -0.80
N SER A 31 11.14 13.09 0.41
CA SER A 31 11.36 11.99 1.34
C SER A 31 10.34 10.86 1.22
N LYS A 32 9.43 10.91 0.23
CA LYS A 32 8.35 9.93 0.06
C LYS A 32 8.44 9.23 -1.29
N THR A 33 8.23 7.92 -1.28
CA THR A 33 7.98 7.13 -2.49
C THR A 33 6.47 7.03 -2.67
N ILE A 34 5.92 7.55 -3.77
CA ILE A 34 4.47 7.54 -4.00
C ILE A 34 4.01 6.19 -4.53
N LYS A 35 2.78 5.81 -4.18
CA LYS A 35 2.09 4.65 -4.73
C LYS A 35 0.94 5.14 -5.61
N VAL A 36 0.88 4.66 -6.85
CA VAL A 36 -0.21 4.96 -7.79
C VAL A 36 -0.89 3.65 -8.14
N SER A 37 -2.19 3.56 -7.87
CA SER A 37 -3.00 2.37 -8.08
C SER A 37 -4.46 2.74 -8.33
N TYR A 38 -5.22 1.84 -8.96
CA TYR A 38 -6.66 2.04 -9.14
C TYR A 38 -7.38 2.23 -7.80
N ALA A 39 -8.22 3.26 -7.75
CA ALA A 39 -9.13 3.46 -6.62
C ALA A 39 -10.17 2.34 -6.60
N ARG A 40 -10.42 1.78 -5.42
CA ARG A 40 -11.54 0.85 -5.23
C ARG A 40 -12.80 1.65 -4.92
N PRO A 41 -14.00 1.18 -5.34
CA PRO A 41 -15.25 1.81 -4.95
C PRO A 41 -15.29 2.01 -3.44
N SER A 42 -15.67 3.20 -3.00
CA SER A 42 -15.84 3.48 -1.58
C SER A 42 -16.93 2.59 -1.03
N SER A 43 -16.57 1.70 -0.11
CA SER A 43 -17.49 0.84 0.62
C SER A 43 -17.16 0.93 2.10
N GLU A 44 -18.19 0.92 2.95
CA GLU A 44 -18.01 0.90 4.41
C GLU A 44 -17.16 -0.30 4.85
N VAL A 45 -17.22 -1.41 4.11
CA VAL A 45 -16.45 -2.64 4.34
C VAL A 45 -14.92 -2.42 4.24
N ILE A 46 -14.47 -1.36 3.55
CA ILE A 46 -13.04 -1.10 3.32
C ILE A 46 -12.43 -0.21 4.40
N LYS A 47 -13.24 0.47 5.23
CA LYS A 47 -12.77 1.51 6.17
C LYS A 47 -11.96 0.94 7.34
N ASP A 48 -12.28 -0.27 7.81
CA ASP A 48 -11.67 -0.88 9.01
C ASP A 48 -10.84 -2.14 8.70
N ALA A 49 -10.20 -2.17 7.53
CA ALA A 49 -9.42 -3.32 7.05
C ALA A 49 -7.90 -3.21 7.28
N ASN A 50 -7.45 -2.29 8.13
CA ASN A 50 -6.02 -2.12 8.43
C ASN A 50 -5.65 -2.82 9.74
N LEU A 51 -4.70 -3.75 9.68
CA LEU A 51 -4.27 -4.55 10.84
C LEU A 51 -2.86 -4.16 11.28
N TYR A 52 -2.67 -4.03 12.60
CA TYR A 52 -1.35 -3.98 13.22
C TYR A 52 -1.04 -5.33 13.85
N ILE A 53 0.05 -5.96 13.44
CA ILE A 53 0.45 -7.30 13.89
C ILE A 53 1.79 -7.18 14.61
N SER A 54 1.83 -7.65 15.87
CA SER A 54 3.03 -7.68 16.71
C SER A 54 3.42 -9.12 17.05
N GLY A 55 4.69 -9.33 17.42
CA GLY A 55 5.18 -10.65 17.82
C GLY A 55 5.58 -11.57 16.65
N LEU A 56 5.75 -11.02 15.45
CA LEU A 56 6.30 -11.76 14.33
C LEU A 56 7.78 -12.11 14.61
N PRO A 57 8.24 -13.32 14.26
CA PRO A 57 9.66 -13.67 14.33
C PRO A 57 10.52 -12.69 13.53
N ARG A 58 11.71 -12.34 14.03
CA ARG A 58 12.62 -11.40 13.34
C ARG A 58 13.09 -11.90 11.97
N SER A 59 13.07 -13.21 11.75
CA SER A 59 13.39 -13.83 10.47
C SER A 59 12.25 -13.78 9.45
N MET A 60 11.04 -13.39 9.87
CA MET A 60 9.87 -13.38 9.00
C MET A 60 9.94 -12.21 8.02
N THR A 61 9.90 -12.53 6.74
CA THR A 61 9.92 -11.54 5.67
C THR A 61 8.52 -11.00 5.36
N GLN A 62 8.45 -9.90 4.63
CA GLN A 62 7.17 -9.39 4.12
C GLN A 62 6.43 -10.43 3.27
N LYS A 63 7.15 -11.22 2.48
CA LYS A 63 6.58 -12.30 1.67
C LYS A 63 5.95 -13.39 2.54
N ASP A 64 6.61 -13.78 3.63
CA ASP A 64 6.08 -14.80 4.55
C ASP A 64 4.77 -14.32 5.20
N VAL A 65 4.71 -13.04 5.57
CA VAL A 65 3.48 -12.42 6.08
C VAL A 65 2.39 -12.42 4.99
N GLU A 66 2.73 -12.04 3.77
CA GLU A 66 1.76 -12.05 2.66
C GLU A 66 1.21 -13.45 2.39
N ASP A 67 2.08 -14.45 2.30
CA ASP A 67 1.70 -15.83 2.06
C ASP A 67 0.85 -16.38 3.23
N MET A 68 1.17 -16.02 4.47
CA MET A 68 0.39 -16.40 5.65
C MET A 68 -1.03 -15.82 5.63
N PHE A 69 -1.17 -14.53 5.34
CA PHE A 69 -2.45 -13.81 5.42
C PHE A 69 -3.29 -13.91 4.13
N SER A 70 -2.69 -14.30 3.01
CA SER A 70 -3.37 -14.44 1.70
C SER A 70 -4.59 -15.35 1.74
N ARG A 71 -4.60 -16.36 2.63
CA ARG A 71 -5.73 -17.28 2.81
C ARG A 71 -6.99 -16.64 3.39
N PHE A 72 -6.86 -15.49 4.06
CA PHE A 72 -7.98 -14.78 4.68
C PHE A 72 -8.56 -13.68 3.77
N GLY A 73 -7.88 -13.39 2.65
CA GLY A 73 -8.36 -12.43 1.67
C GLY A 73 -7.25 -11.75 0.90
N ARG A 74 -7.65 -10.87 -0.02
CA ARG A 74 -6.72 -10.11 -0.86
C ARG A 74 -6.02 -9.02 -0.05
N ILE A 75 -4.71 -9.12 0.07
CA ILE A 75 -3.86 -8.11 0.70
C ILE A 75 -3.67 -6.92 -0.26
N ILE A 76 -3.82 -5.71 0.26
CA ILE A 76 -3.75 -4.45 -0.51
C ILE A 76 -2.43 -3.72 -0.28
N ASN A 77 -1.95 -3.83 0.95
CA ASN A 77 -0.65 -3.36 1.37
C ASN A 77 -0.20 -4.23 2.54
N SER A 78 1.08 -4.51 2.59
CA SER A 78 1.74 -5.14 3.73
C SER A 78 3.02 -4.34 4.01
N ARG A 79 3.47 -4.30 5.26
CA ARG A 79 4.76 -3.72 5.60
C ARG A 79 5.26 -4.37 6.88
N VAL A 80 6.43 -4.99 6.81
CA VAL A 80 7.15 -5.45 8.00
C VAL A 80 8.07 -4.33 8.45
N LEU A 81 7.92 -3.93 9.72
CA LEU A 81 8.79 -2.92 10.33
C LEU A 81 10.04 -3.63 10.84
N VAL A 82 11.21 -3.18 10.37
CA VAL A 82 12.52 -3.65 10.81
C VAL A 82 13.20 -2.52 11.56
N ASP A 83 13.85 -2.87 12.67
CA ASP A 83 14.63 -1.92 13.47
C ASP A 83 15.85 -1.45 12.65
N GLN A 84 15.99 -0.14 12.47
CA GLN A 84 17.07 0.46 11.68
C GLN A 84 18.43 0.46 12.41
N THR A 85 18.43 0.16 13.70
CA THR A 85 19.62 0.18 14.57
C THR A 85 20.24 -1.20 14.78
N THR A 86 19.42 -2.26 14.68
CA THR A 86 19.86 -3.65 14.91
C THR A 86 19.63 -4.58 13.72
N GLY A 87 19.25 -4.00 12.57
CA GLY A 87 19.06 -4.70 11.30
C GLY A 87 20.36 -5.03 10.58
#